data_AF-A0A4D4KJI2-F1
#
_entry.id   AF-A0A4D4KJI2-F1
#
_cell.length_a   1.000
_cell.length_b   1.000
_cell.length_c   1.000
_cell.angle_alpha   90.00
_cell.angle_beta   90.00
_cell.angle_gamma   90.00
#
_symmetry.space_group_name_H-M   'P 1'
#
loop_
_entity.id
_entity.type
_entity.pdbx_description
1 polymer ?
#
loop_
_entity_poly.entity_id
_entity_poly.type
_entity_poly.pdbx_seq_one_letter_code
_entity_poly.pdbx_strand_id
1 'polypeptide(L)'
;MTPAARTRLKRVRASAGIVKLALQQIEDELAGDIDAQELAEILRELHREADPQEGLFGALAQLLTVAARTAERIEPDHDGDASCPLHEAAALVTEDAGLQAYYATRALDPQGERAP
;
A
#
# COMPACT_ATOMS: atom_id res chain seq x y z
N MET A 1 4.11 -17.43 -24.00
CA MET A 1 3.83 -15.99 -23.76
C MET A 1 3.99 -15.18 -25.04
N THR A 2 2.94 -14.43 -25.44
CA THR A 2 2.93 -13.63 -26.69
C THR A 2 3.91 -12.45 -26.63
N PRO A 3 4.35 -11.89 -27.79
CA PRO A 3 5.20 -10.69 -27.81
C PRO A 3 4.58 -9.51 -27.04
N ALA A 4 3.28 -9.27 -27.19
CA ALA A 4 2.56 -8.23 -26.47
C ALA A 4 2.59 -8.45 -24.94
N ALA A 5 2.40 -9.69 -24.48
CA ALA A 5 2.48 -10.03 -23.06
C ALA A 5 3.91 -9.83 -22.50
N ARG A 6 4.95 -10.17 -23.27
CA ARG A 6 6.36 -9.88 -22.89
C ARG A 6 6.61 -8.39 -22.74
N THR A 7 6.13 -7.57 -23.67
CA THR A 7 6.29 -6.11 -23.60
C THR A 7 5.54 -5.52 -22.40
N ARG A 8 4.31 -5.99 -22.13
CA ARG A 8 3.54 -5.57 -20.94
C ARG A 8 4.30 -5.91 -19.66
N LEU A 9 4.82 -7.12 -19.53
CA LEU A 9 5.59 -7.55 -18.36
C LEU A 9 6.90 -6.76 -18.19
N LYS A 10 7.60 -6.43 -19.27
CA LYS A 10 8.79 -5.56 -19.21
C LYS A 10 8.45 -4.18 -18.64
N ARG A 11 7.33 -3.57 -19.04
CA ARG A 11 6.89 -2.29 -18.49
C ARG A 11 6.55 -2.39 -17.00
N VAL A 12 5.78 -3.42 -16.60
CA VAL A 12 5.45 -3.64 -15.18
C VAL A 12 6.72 -3.82 -14.34
N ARG A 13 7.72 -4.56 -14.84
CA ARG A 13 9.01 -4.72 -14.15
C ARG A 13 9.77 -3.40 -13.99
N ALA A 14 9.77 -2.55 -15.02
CA ALA A 14 10.40 -1.22 -14.94
C ALA A 14 9.69 -0.35 -13.88
N SER A 15 8.35 -0.29 -13.91
CA SER A 15 7.56 0.45 -12.92
C SER A 15 7.78 -0.08 -11.50
N ALA A 16 7.79 -1.39 -11.30
CA ALA A 16 8.08 -2.00 -10.00
C ALA A 16 9.50 -1.67 -9.51
N GLY A 17 10.47 -1.55 -10.42
CA GLY A 17 11.82 -1.07 -10.08
C GLY A 17 11.82 0.36 -9.53
N ILE A 18 11.04 1.27 -10.15
CA ILE A 18 10.89 2.65 -9.67
C ILE A 18 10.24 2.69 -8.29
N VAL A 19 9.16 1.92 -8.09
CA VAL A 19 8.49 1.84 -6.79
C VAL A 19 9.45 1.34 -5.71
N LYS A 20 10.26 0.32 -6.00
CA LYS A 20 11.27 -0.17 -5.06
C LYS A 20 12.30 0.89 -4.68
N LEU A 21 12.74 1.72 -5.62
CA LEU A 21 13.66 2.83 -5.33
C LEU A 21 13.00 3.88 -4.41
N ALA A 22 11.73 4.20 -4.65
CA ALA A 22 10.99 5.12 -3.80
C ALA A 22 10.82 4.57 -2.37
N LEU A 23 10.53 3.27 -2.23
CA LEU A 23 10.46 2.60 -0.92
C LEU A 23 11.81 2.60 -0.21
N GLN A 24 12.90 2.31 -0.93
CA GLN A 24 14.25 2.38 -0.36
C GLN A 24 14.56 3.78 0.19
N GLN A 25 14.17 4.84 -0.52
CA GLN A 25 14.35 6.20 -0.02
C GLN A 25 13.61 6.40 1.32
N ILE A 26 12.37 5.93 1.44
CA ILE A 26 11.60 6.03 2.70
C ILE A 26 12.29 5.24 3.82
N GLU A 27 12.79 4.05 3.53
CA GLU A 27 13.57 3.24 4.49
C GLU A 27 14.85 3.95 4.93
N ASP A 28 15.54 4.61 4.01
CA ASP A 28 16.77 5.36 4.30
C ASP A 28 16.48 6.58 5.20
N GLU A 29 15.39 7.33 4.96
CA GLU A 29 14.95 8.41 5.86
C GLU A 29 14.59 7.88 7.25
N LEU A 30 13.89 6.73 7.32
CA LEU A 30 13.53 6.08 8.59
C LEU A 30 14.74 5.56 9.38
N ALA A 31 15.85 5.26 8.70
CA ALA A 31 17.11 4.84 9.32
C ALA A 31 17.94 6.02 9.84
N GLY A 32 17.52 7.26 9.55
CA GLY A 32 18.14 8.48 10.06
C GLY A 32 17.92 8.71 11.56
N ASP A 33 18.46 9.83 12.06
CA ASP A 33 18.20 10.30 13.43
C ASP A 33 16.85 11.01 13.47
N ILE A 34 15.77 10.23 13.55
CA ILE A 34 14.39 10.72 13.61
C ILE A 34 13.84 10.65 15.03
N ASP A 35 13.03 11.64 15.40
CA ASP A 35 12.34 11.63 16.68
C ASP A 35 10.94 10.98 16.60
N ALA A 36 10.25 10.89 17.73
CA ALA A 36 8.93 10.27 17.82
C ALA A 36 7.85 11.03 17.03
N GLN A 37 7.97 12.36 16.93
CA GLN A 37 7.02 13.18 16.19
C GLN A 37 7.22 12.98 14.69
N GLU A 38 8.47 13.04 14.22
CA GLU A 38 8.82 12.82 12.81
C GLU A 38 8.39 11.42 12.35
N LEU A 39 8.64 10.38 13.16
CA LEU A 39 8.17 9.02 12.85
C LEU A 39 6.63 8.96 12.76
N ALA A 40 5.91 9.64 13.66
CA ALA A 40 4.45 9.68 13.61
C ALA A 40 3.94 10.38 12.34
N GLU A 41 4.57 11.47 11.90
CA GLU A 41 4.23 12.15 10.65
C GLU A 41 4.47 11.27 9.42
N ILE A 42 5.61 10.57 9.35
CA ILE A 42 5.90 9.62 8.26
C ILE A 42 4.84 8.51 8.24
N LEU A 43 4.49 7.92 9.39
CA LEU A 43 3.48 6.88 9.46
C LEU A 43 2.07 7.37 9.06
N ARG A 44 1.72 8.63 9.32
CA ARG A 44 0.48 9.26 8.85
C ARG A 44 0.46 9.46 7.33
N GLU A 45 1.62 9.62 6.69
CA GLU A 45 1.71 9.64 5.22
C GLU A 45 1.55 8.24 4.61
N LEU A 46 2.05 7.19 5.28
CA LEU A 46 1.83 5.80 4.85
C LEU A 46 0.36 5.40 4.99
N HIS A 47 -0.26 5.79 6.11
CA HIS A 47 -1.66 5.59 6.43
C HIS A 47 -2.35 6.95 6.69
N ARG A 48 -2.91 7.54 5.62
CA ARG A 48 -3.67 8.79 5.73
C ARG A 48 -5.03 8.53 6.37
N GLU A 49 -5.17 8.87 7.65
CA GLU A 49 -6.41 8.65 8.39
C GLU A 49 -7.62 9.39 7.79
N ALA A 50 -7.41 10.64 7.34
CA ALA A 50 -8.46 11.47 6.77
C ALA A 50 -8.96 10.97 5.40
N ASP A 51 -8.07 10.35 4.62
CA ASP A 51 -8.40 9.67 3.36
C ASP A 51 -7.49 8.44 3.18
N PRO A 52 -7.92 7.26 3.66
CA PRO A 52 -7.09 6.05 3.61
C PRO A 52 -6.71 5.63 2.18
N GLN A 53 -7.45 6.09 1.16
CA GLN A 53 -7.16 5.79 -0.24
C GLN A 53 -6.00 6.64 -0.80
N GLU A 54 -5.72 7.80 -0.19
CA GLU A 54 -4.62 8.69 -0.61
C GLU A 54 -3.27 8.33 0.02
N GLY A 55 -3.25 7.50 1.07
CA GLY A 55 -2.02 6.97 1.65
C GLY A 55 -1.37 5.86 0.81
N LEU A 56 -0.11 5.54 1.10
CA LEU A 56 0.61 4.44 0.42
C LEU A 56 -0.15 3.11 0.53
N PHE A 57 -0.71 2.80 1.71
CA PHE A 57 -1.50 1.58 1.91
C PHE A 57 -2.76 1.55 1.05
N GLY A 58 -3.45 2.67 0.90
CA GLY A 58 -4.59 2.80 -0.02
C GLY A 58 -4.19 2.51 -1.47
N ALA A 59 -3.10 3.09 -1.94
CA ALA A 59 -2.59 2.85 -3.29
C ALA A 59 -2.24 1.37 -3.54
N LEU A 60 -1.65 0.69 -2.55
CA LEU A 60 -1.34 -0.74 -2.60
C LEU A 60 -2.61 -1.61 -2.62
N ALA A 61 -3.58 -1.32 -1.75
CA ALA A 61 -4.87 -2.02 -1.72
C ALA A 61 -5.65 -1.84 -3.03
N GLN A 62 -5.61 -0.64 -3.62
CA GLN A 62 -6.24 -0.38 -4.91
C GLN A 62 -5.56 -1.18 -6.04
N LEU A 63 -4.23 -1.31 -6.04
CA LEU A 63 -3.51 -2.15 -6.99
C LEU A 63 -3.95 -3.63 -6.90
N LEU A 64 -4.07 -4.16 -5.69
CA LEU A 64 -4.54 -5.52 -5.42
C LEU A 64 -6.00 -5.70 -5.84
N THR A 65 -6.86 -4.72 -5.57
CA THR A 65 -8.26 -4.70 -6.01
C THR A 65 -8.38 -4.72 -7.54
N VAL A 66 -7.54 -3.97 -8.25
CA VAL A 66 -7.49 -4.01 -9.73
C VAL A 66 -7.01 -5.38 -10.24
N ALA A 67 -6.08 -6.02 -9.54
CA ALA A 67 -5.66 -7.38 -9.84
C ALA A 67 -6.80 -8.38 -9.62
N ALA A 68 -7.53 -8.28 -8.51
CA ALA A 68 -8.70 -9.12 -8.20
C ALA A 68 -9.78 -9.01 -9.28
N ARG A 69 -10.17 -7.79 -9.65
CA ARG A 69 -11.11 -7.53 -10.77
C ARG A 69 -10.59 -8.04 -12.11
N THR A 70 -9.28 -8.13 -12.28
CA THR A 70 -8.71 -8.73 -13.49
C THR A 70 -8.80 -10.24 -13.45
N ALA A 71 -8.58 -10.88 -12.29
CA ALA A 71 -8.78 -12.31 -12.10
C ALA A 71 -10.25 -12.73 -12.32
N GLU A 72 -11.22 -11.99 -11.77
CA GLU A 72 -12.66 -12.21 -11.99
C GLU A 72 -13.03 -12.26 -13.47
N ARG A 73 -12.39 -11.41 -14.29
CA ARG A 73 -12.62 -11.37 -15.75
C ARG A 73 -11.98 -12.53 -16.49
N ILE A 74 -10.91 -13.12 -15.96
CA ILE A 74 -10.20 -14.24 -16.59
C ILE A 74 -10.91 -15.55 -16.24
N GLU A 75 -11.44 -15.68 -15.02
CA GLU A 75 -12.06 -16.90 -14.49
C GLU A 75 -13.44 -16.59 -13.86
N PRO A 76 -14.46 -16.23 -14.66
CA PRO A 76 -15.77 -15.83 -14.13
C PRO A 76 -16.55 -16.95 -13.45
N ASP A 77 -16.25 -18.21 -13.76
CA ASP A 77 -16.98 -19.39 -13.28
C ASP A 77 -16.32 -20.09 -12.08
N HIS A 78 -15.19 -19.59 -11.57
CA HIS A 78 -14.39 -20.26 -10.52
C HIS A 78 -14.60 -19.66 -9.11
N ASP A 79 -15.79 -19.12 -8.83
CA ASP A 79 -16.21 -18.60 -7.52
C ASP A 79 -15.18 -17.72 -6.77
N GLY A 80 -14.28 -17.09 -7.52
CA GLY A 80 -13.24 -16.22 -6.98
C GLY A 80 -11.98 -16.91 -6.44
N ASP A 81 -11.68 -18.15 -6.81
CA ASP A 81 -10.45 -18.86 -6.41
C ASP A 81 -9.18 -18.00 -6.52
N ALA A 82 -9.08 -17.18 -7.56
CA ALA A 82 -7.97 -16.24 -7.76
C ALA A 82 -8.28 -14.80 -7.29
N SER A 83 -9.53 -14.34 -7.30
CA SER A 83 -9.88 -12.95 -6.97
C SER A 83 -10.14 -12.72 -5.48
N CYS A 84 -10.76 -13.67 -4.77
CA CYS A 84 -10.97 -13.63 -3.34
C CYS A 84 -9.67 -13.38 -2.55
N PRO A 85 -8.59 -14.16 -2.73
CA PRO A 85 -7.35 -13.91 -1.99
C PRO A 85 -6.72 -12.55 -2.33
N LEU A 86 -6.98 -11.99 -3.52
CA LEU A 86 -6.49 -10.66 -3.89
C LEU A 86 -7.29 -9.52 -3.23
N HIS A 87 -8.62 -9.68 -3.11
CA HIS A 87 -9.45 -8.75 -2.33
C HIS A 87 -9.13 -8.83 -0.83
N GLU A 88 -8.92 -10.04 -0.30
CA GLU A 88 -8.51 -10.23 1.10
C GLU A 88 -7.15 -9.58 1.37
N ALA A 89 -6.17 -9.74 0.47
CA ALA A 89 -4.90 -9.06 0.57
C ALA A 89 -5.05 -7.52 0.56
N ALA A 90 -5.96 -6.98 -0.26
CA ALA A 90 -6.24 -5.54 -0.27
C ALA A 90 -6.83 -5.05 1.06
N ALA A 91 -7.75 -5.83 1.64
CA ALA A 91 -8.35 -5.54 2.95
C ALA A 91 -7.29 -5.57 4.05
N LEU A 92 -6.43 -6.60 4.10
CA LEU A 92 -5.36 -6.70 5.10
C LEU A 92 -4.41 -5.49 5.09
N VAL A 93 -4.08 -4.96 3.92
CA VAL A 93 -3.21 -3.77 3.81
C VAL A 93 -3.87 -2.52 4.41
N THR A 94 -5.18 -2.34 4.25
CA THR A 94 -5.87 -1.12 4.67
C THR A 94 -6.47 -1.23 6.07
N GLU A 95 -7.12 -2.35 6.37
CA GLU A 95 -7.86 -2.59 7.62
C GLU A 95 -6.96 -3.05 8.76
N ASP A 96 -5.96 -3.91 8.49
CA ASP A 96 -5.05 -4.39 9.54
C ASP A 96 -3.80 -3.52 9.62
N ALA A 97 -2.99 -3.47 8.56
CA ALA A 97 -1.74 -2.71 8.59
C ALA A 97 -1.98 -1.20 8.79
N GLY A 98 -3.04 -0.64 8.19
CA GLY A 98 -3.45 0.74 8.42
C GLY A 98 -3.83 1.01 9.87
N LEU A 99 -4.63 0.14 10.48
CA LEU A 99 -5.05 0.27 11.88
C LEU A 99 -3.87 0.17 12.86
N GLN A 100 -2.93 -0.75 12.61
CA GLN A 100 -1.72 -0.86 13.42
C GLN A 100 -0.84 0.40 13.30
N ALA A 101 -0.69 0.94 12.08
CA ALA A 101 0.03 2.19 11.88
C ALA A 101 -0.64 3.36 12.61
N TYR A 102 -1.97 3.44 12.59
CA TYR A 102 -2.73 4.42 13.35
C TYR A 102 -2.51 4.31 14.88
N TYR A 103 -2.51 3.09 15.43
CA TYR A 103 -2.23 2.94 16.86
C TYR A 103 -0.79 3.30 17.22
N ALA A 104 0.17 3.00 16.34
CA ALA A 104 1.55 3.40 16.52
C ALA A 104 1.70 4.93 16.51
N THR A 105 1.06 5.64 15.57
CA THR A 105 1.13 7.10 15.50
C THR A 105 0.56 7.76 16.76
N ARG A 106 -0.56 7.25 17.28
CA ARG A 106 -1.14 7.70 18.55
C ARG A 106 -0.26 7.47 19.77
N ALA A 107 0.48 6.37 19.79
CA ALA A 107 1.40 6.08 20.88
C ALA A 107 2.64 6.98 20.85
N LEU A 108 3.13 7.29 19.64
CA LEU A 108 4.31 8.14 19.42
C LEU A 108 4.01 9.63 19.64
N ASP A 109 2.87 10.09 19.14
CA ASP A 109 2.46 11.49 19.19
C ASP A 109 0.97 11.63 19.56
N PRO A 110 0.63 11.56 20.86
CA PRO A 110 -0.75 11.64 21.34
C PRO A 110 -1.39 13.04 21.18
N GLN A 111 -0.59 14.08 20.92
CA GLN A 111 -1.07 15.47 20.84
C GLN A 111 -1.21 15.97 19.40
N GLY A 112 -0.57 15.33 18.41
CA GLY A 112 -0.59 15.74 17.01
C GLY A 112 -1.97 15.83 16.36
N GLU A 113 -2.97 15.11 16.87
CA GLU A 113 -4.37 15.23 16.39
C GLU A 113 -5.05 16.55 16.79
N ARG A 114 -4.46 17.35 17.69
CA ARG A 114 -5.04 18.59 18.20
C ARG A 114 -4.55 19.85 17.48
N ALA A 115 -3.61 19.72 16.55
CA ALA A 115 -3.15 20.85 15.74
C ALA A 115 -4.13 21.08 14.57
N PRO A 116 -4.78 22.26 14.48
CA PRO A 116 -5.74 22.60 13.44
C PRO A 116 -5.12 22.82 12.05
#